data_AF-A0A3M1MGD7-F1
#
_entry.id   AF-A0A3M1MGD7-F1
#
_cell.length_a   1.000
_cell.length_b   1.000
_cell.length_c   1.000
_cell.angle_alpha   90.00
_cell.angle_beta   90.00
_cell.angle_gamma   90.00
#
_symmetry.space_group_name_H-M   'P 1'
#
loop_
_entity.id
_entity.type
_entity.pdbx_description
1 polymer ?
#
loop_
_entity_poly.entity_id
_entity_poly.type
_entity_poly.pdbx_seq_one_letter_code
_entity_poly.pdbx_strand_id
1 'polypeptide(L)'
;MAKCDEGYLCFVCGEPVERIDHSALYLQYIIGWVDPETLHLRPDCHLRCSPALAQYIEDEHFEPVTCTGDLDRRRLDPDFVAQRVELVTRGYRRLREVSRHRRGLSVQDYPLPEARRRWS
;
A
#
# COMPACT_ATOMS: atom_id res chain seq x y z
N MET A 1 -3.67 -1.40 -30.14
CA MET A 1 -3.87 -0.55 -28.95
C MET A 1 -3.68 -1.44 -27.74
N ALA A 2 -2.56 -1.27 -27.04
CA ALA A 2 -2.18 -2.13 -25.92
C ALA A 2 -2.92 -1.70 -24.65
N LYS A 3 -3.42 -2.67 -23.87
CA LYS A 3 -4.11 -2.54 -22.57
C LYS A 3 -3.22 -1.98 -21.45
N CYS A 4 -2.34 -1.02 -21.74
CA CYS A 4 -1.33 -0.53 -20.81
C CYS A 4 -1.65 0.84 -20.21
N ASP A 5 -2.72 1.51 -20.67
CA ASP A 5 -3.05 2.88 -20.26
C ASP A 5 -4.24 2.98 -19.28
N GLU A 6 -4.90 1.86 -18.97
CA GLU A 6 -5.92 1.78 -17.91
C GLU A 6 -5.26 1.13 -16.67
N GLY A 7 -5.12 1.88 -15.57
CA GLY A 7 -4.64 1.32 -14.30
C GLY A 7 -5.44 0.08 -13.90
N TYR A 8 -4.86 -0.81 -13.08
CA TYR A 8 -5.59 -1.98 -12.59
C TYR A 8 -6.90 -1.54 -11.93
N LEU A 9 -8.02 -2.17 -12.32
CA LEU A 9 -9.31 -1.89 -11.69
C LEU A 9 -9.26 -2.39 -10.24
N CYS A 10 -9.74 -1.56 -9.32
CA CYS A 10 -9.88 -1.95 -7.93
C CYS A 10 -10.88 -3.10 -7.85
N PHE A 11 -10.46 -4.26 -7.33
CA PHE A 11 -11.35 -5.42 -7.24
C PHE A 11 -12.53 -5.24 -6.26
N VAL A 12 -12.52 -4.16 -5.44
CA VAL A 12 -13.58 -3.84 -4.48
C VAL A 12 -14.62 -2.89 -5.06
N CYS A 13 -14.20 -1.76 -5.62
CA CYS A 13 -15.14 -0.74 -6.12
C CYS A 13 -15.31 -0.73 -7.65
N GLY A 14 -14.47 -1.45 -8.40
CA GLY A 14 -14.50 -1.48 -9.86
C GLY A 14 -13.84 -0.29 -10.55
N GLU A 15 -13.48 0.77 -9.82
CA GLU A 15 -12.86 1.97 -10.38
C GLU A 15 -11.34 1.79 -10.61
N PRO A 16 -10.73 2.49 -11.58
CA PRO A 16 -9.29 2.41 -11.82
C PRO A 16 -8.44 2.87 -10.63
N VAL A 17 -7.37 2.15 -10.33
CA VAL A 17 -6.29 2.62 -9.45
C VAL A 17 -5.29 3.42 -10.28
N GLU A 18 -5.62 4.68 -10.57
CA GLU A 18 -4.85 5.53 -11.49
C GLU A 18 -3.45 5.88 -11.00
N ARG A 19 -3.28 5.99 -9.67
CA ARG A 19 -2.04 6.42 -9.03
C ARG A 19 -1.51 5.36 -8.10
N ILE A 20 -0.20 5.16 -8.13
CA ILE A 20 0.49 4.19 -7.27
C ILE A 20 0.32 4.53 -5.79
N ASP A 21 0.24 5.81 -5.42
CA ASP A 21 0.00 6.24 -4.03
C ASP A 21 -1.45 6.08 -3.56
N HIS A 22 -2.34 5.59 -4.43
CA HIS A 22 -3.67 5.10 -4.05
C HIS A 22 -3.72 3.58 -3.94
N SER A 23 -2.65 2.85 -4.30
CA SER A 23 -2.64 1.38 -4.36
C SER A 23 -2.32 0.73 -3.02
N ALA A 24 -3.23 -0.14 -2.56
CA ALA A 24 -2.99 -1.02 -1.43
C ALA A 24 -2.01 -2.15 -1.77
N LEU A 25 -1.97 -2.61 -3.01
CA LEU A 25 -1.03 -3.65 -3.45
C LEU A 25 0.42 -3.14 -3.38
N TYR A 26 0.69 -1.95 -3.91
CA TYR A 26 2.02 -1.36 -3.87
C TYR A 26 2.43 -0.97 -2.45
N LEU A 27 1.51 -0.55 -1.58
CA LEU A 27 1.84 -0.35 -0.16
C LEU A 27 2.31 -1.65 0.49
N GLN A 28 1.58 -2.76 0.29
CA GLN A 28 1.96 -4.08 0.81
C GLN A 28 3.29 -4.57 0.26
N TYR A 29 3.58 -4.32 -1.02
CA TYR A 29 4.89 -4.59 -1.60
C TYR A 29 5.99 -3.76 -0.92
N ILE A 30 5.75 -2.46 -0.73
CA ILE A 30 6.74 -1.55 -0.15
C ILE A 30 7.12 -1.93 1.29
N ILE A 31 6.17 -2.41 2.08
CA ILE A 31 6.41 -2.89 3.46
C ILE A 31 6.81 -4.37 3.52
N GLY A 32 6.96 -5.04 2.37
CA GLY A 32 7.46 -6.42 2.30
C GLY A 32 6.46 -7.50 2.68
N TRP A 33 5.15 -7.25 2.55
CA TRP A 33 4.08 -8.23 2.74
C TRP A 33 3.71 -8.97 1.45
N VAL A 34 4.05 -8.40 0.30
CA VAL A 34 3.87 -9.01 -1.03
C VAL A 34 5.25 -9.26 -1.62
N ASP A 35 5.44 -10.48 -2.12
CA ASP A 35 6.62 -10.88 -2.87
C ASP A 35 6.65 -10.19 -4.25
N PRO A 36 7.76 -9.54 -4.65
CA PRO A 36 7.90 -8.92 -5.97
C PRO A 36 7.58 -9.86 -7.13
N GLU A 37 7.91 -11.15 -7.04
CA GLU A 37 7.66 -12.13 -8.11
C GLU A 37 6.16 -12.36 -8.31
N THR A 38 5.35 -12.19 -7.27
CA THR A 38 3.88 -12.36 -7.35
C THR A 38 3.13 -11.06 -7.63
N LEU A 39 3.81 -9.92 -7.67
CA LEU A 39 3.18 -8.59 -7.74
C LEU A 39 2.27 -8.44 -8.97
N HIS A 40 2.72 -8.93 -10.12
CA HIS A 40 1.99 -8.85 -11.40
C HIS A 40 0.78 -9.80 -11.49
N LEU A 41 0.67 -10.76 -10.56
CA LEU A 41 -0.42 -11.74 -10.50
C LEU A 41 -1.53 -11.32 -9.53
N ARG A 42 -1.26 -10.36 -8.65
CA ARG A 42 -2.21 -9.94 -7.62
C ARG A 42 -3.12 -8.83 -8.13
N PRO A 43 -4.43 -8.89 -7.83
CA PRO A 43 -5.33 -7.78 -8.12
C PRO A 43 -4.99 -6.58 -7.23
N ASP A 44 -5.22 -5.38 -7.74
CA ASP A 44 -5.04 -4.15 -6.97
C ASP A 44 -6.36 -3.68 -6.33
N CYS A 45 -6.24 -2.89 -5.27
CA CYS A 45 -7.33 -2.25 -4.56
C CYS A 45 -6.90 -0.87 -4.09
N HIS A 46 -7.81 0.11 -4.07
CA HIS A 46 -7.49 1.40 -3.47
C HIS A 46 -7.22 1.26 -1.98
N LEU A 47 -6.33 2.09 -1.43
CA LEU A 47 -6.14 2.20 0.02
C LEU A 47 -7.46 2.47 0.75
N ARG A 48 -8.30 3.39 0.22
CA ARG A 48 -9.64 3.67 0.78
C ARG A 48 -10.58 2.45 0.77
N CYS A 49 -10.38 1.55 -0.18
CA CYS A 49 -11.15 0.32 -0.33
C CYS A 49 -10.57 -0.84 0.48
N SER A 50 -9.43 -0.64 1.16
CA SER A 50 -8.83 -1.58 2.10
C SER A 50 -8.73 -0.98 3.52
N PRO A 51 -9.85 -0.73 4.23
CA PRO A 51 -9.83 -0.17 5.58
C PRO A 51 -8.97 -0.97 6.57
N ALA A 52 -8.91 -2.30 6.41
CA ALA A 52 -8.13 -3.18 7.26
C ALA A 52 -6.63 -2.84 7.25
N LEU A 53 -6.10 -2.35 6.13
CA LEU A 53 -4.72 -1.86 5.99
C LEU A 53 -4.64 -0.34 6.23
N ALA A 54 -5.51 0.43 5.56
CA ALA A 54 -5.42 1.88 5.50
C ALA A 54 -5.67 2.59 6.83
N GLN A 55 -6.39 1.97 7.76
CA GLN A 55 -6.60 2.52 9.11
C GLN A 55 -5.30 2.75 9.89
N TYR A 56 -4.20 2.13 9.48
CA TYR A 56 -2.89 2.29 10.13
C TYR A 56 -2.05 3.44 9.55
N ILE A 57 -2.54 4.17 8.56
CA ILE A 57 -1.81 5.32 7.98
C ILE A 57 -2.08 6.57 8.82
N GLU A 58 -1.05 7.11 9.46
CA GLU A 58 -1.07 8.38 10.17
C GLU A 58 -0.14 9.39 9.49
N ASP A 59 -0.66 10.00 8.42
CA ASP A 59 0.05 10.99 7.60
C ASP A 59 -0.90 12.11 7.20
N GLU A 60 -0.44 13.36 7.27
CA GLU A 60 -1.25 14.55 6.96
C GLU A 60 -1.78 14.60 5.53
N HIS A 61 -1.18 13.82 4.62
CA HIS A 61 -1.58 13.75 3.23
C HIS A 61 -2.52 12.58 2.92
N PHE A 62 -2.95 11.84 3.95
CA PHE A 62 -3.86 10.72 3.81
C PHE A 62 -5.17 11.02 4.53
N GLU A 63 -6.30 10.84 3.84
CA GLU A 63 -7.61 10.92 4.48
C GLU A 63 -7.82 9.70 5.38
N PRO A 64 -8.00 9.86 6.71
CA PRO A 64 -8.15 8.73 7.61
C PRO A 64 -9.32 7.83 7.25
N VAL A 65 -9.09 6.50 7.30
CA VAL A 65 -10.12 5.50 7.02
C VAL A 65 -10.49 4.76 8.30
N THR A 66 -11.79 4.60 8.54
CA THR A 66 -12.29 3.78 9.64
C THR A 66 -12.54 2.35 9.15
N CYS A 67 -11.93 1.36 9.81
CA CYS A 67 -12.30 -0.04 9.67
C CYS A 67 -13.39 -0.37 10.69
N THR A 68 -14.38 -1.17 10.30
CA THR A 68 -15.43 -1.66 11.20
C THR A 68 -15.31 -3.18 11.36
N GLY A 69 -15.79 -3.70 12.49
CA GLY A 69 -15.72 -5.14 12.81
C GLY A 69 -14.47 -5.51 13.59
N ASP A 70 -14.07 -6.78 13.53
CA ASP A 70 -13.03 -7.35 14.39
C ASP A 70 -11.60 -6.91 14.00
N LEU A 71 -11.42 -6.36 12.81
CA LEU A 71 -10.14 -5.81 12.34
C LEU A 71 -9.97 -4.33 12.68
N ASP A 72 -10.96 -3.69 13.31
CA ASP A 72 -10.87 -2.29 13.75
C ASP A 72 -9.73 -2.13 14.77
N ARG A 73 -8.74 -1.29 14.46
CA ARG A 73 -7.54 -1.05 15.28
C ARG A 73 -7.88 -0.64 16.71
N ARG A 74 -9.04 -0.02 16.96
CA ARG A 74 -9.49 0.37 18.32
C ARG A 74 -9.81 -0.82 19.22
N ARG A 75 -9.97 -2.01 18.64
CA ARG A 75 -10.31 -3.27 19.32
C ARG A 75 -9.12 -4.23 19.43
N LEU A 76 -7.96 -3.83 18.92
CA LEU A 76 -6.77 -4.67 18.87
C LEU A 76 -5.78 -4.27 19.98
N ASP A 77 -4.80 -5.13 20.19
CA ASP A 77 -3.70 -4.88 21.12
C ASP A 77 -2.96 -3.57 20.78
N PRO A 78 -2.81 -2.63 21.74
CA PRO A 78 -2.20 -1.33 21.47
C PRO A 78 -0.77 -1.39 20.94
N ASP A 79 0.04 -2.35 21.41
CA ASP A 79 1.43 -2.50 20.96
C ASP A 79 1.48 -3.00 19.51
N PHE A 80 0.62 -3.95 19.16
CA PHE A 80 0.41 -4.36 17.77
C PHE A 80 -0.02 -3.17 16.90
N VAL A 81 -0.98 -2.37 17.36
CA VAL A 81 -1.48 -1.20 16.63
C VAL A 81 -0.35 -0.19 16.42
N ALA A 82 0.43 0.13 17.44
CA ALA A 82 1.55 1.06 17.34
C ALA A 82 2.59 0.60 16.31
N GLN A 83 2.99 -0.68 16.37
CA GLN A 83 3.92 -1.26 15.39
C GLN A 83 3.37 -1.23 13.96
N ARG A 84 2.07 -1.50 13.79
CA ARG A 84 1.40 -1.43 12.49
C ARG A 84 1.31 0.00 11.98
N VAL A 85 0.95 0.96 12.82
CA VAL A 85 0.92 2.39 12.46
C VAL A 85 2.29 2.84 11.99
N GLU A 86 3.35 2.53 12.74
CA GLU A 86 4.71 2.89 12.37
C GLU A 86 5.10 2.34 10.99
N LEU A 87 4.95 1.03 10.78
CA LEU A 87 5.34 0.38 9.53
C LEU A 87 4.52 0.87 8.34
N VAL A 88 3.20 0.91 8.48
CA VAL A 88 2.27 1.25 7.38
C VAL A 88 2.40 2.73 7.03
N THR A 89 2.57 3.62 8.01
CA THR A 89 2.80 5.05 7.78
C THR A 89 4.13 5.30 7.05
N ARG A 90 5.23 4.66 7.49
CA ARG A 90 6.53 4.73 6.78
C ARG A 90 6.39 4.19 5.34
N GLY A 91 5.68 3.09 5.17
CA GLY A 91 5.36 2.52 3.86
C GLY A 91 4.60 3.49 2.96
N TYR A 92 3.58 4.17 3.49
CA TYR A 92 2.78 5.14 2.74
C TYR A 92 3.60 6.37 2.32
N ARG A 93 4.45 6.91 3.21
CA ARG A 93 5.39 7.98 2.86
C ARG A 93 6.31 7.57 1.73
N ARG A 94 6.87 6.35 1.80
CA ARG A 94 7.70 5.79 0.72
C ARG A 94 6.91 5.61 -0.58
N LEU A 95 5.67 5.15 -0.51
CA LEU A 95 4.79 5.02 -1.67
C LEU A 95 4.57 6.37 -2.38
N ARG A 96 4.36 7.45 -1.61
CA ARG A 96 4.26 8.81 -2.15
C ARG A 96 5.56 9.28 -2.79
N GLU A 97 6.71 9.01 -2.17
CA GLU A 97 8.02 9.30 -2.76
C GLU A 97 8.20 8.59 -4.10
N VAL A 98 7.87 7.30 -4.16
CA VAL A 98 7.89 6.50 -5.38
C VAL A 98 6.96 7.09 -6.44
N SER A 99 5.74 7.47 -6.06
CA SER A 99 4.79 8.12 -6.97
C SER A 99 5.34 9.40 -7.59
N ARG A 100 6.07 10.20 -6.81
CA ARG A 100 6.68 11.46 -7.27
C ARG A 100 7.91 11.24 -8.15
N HIS A 101 8.72 10.23 -7.85
CA HIS A 101 10.01 9.99 -8.51
C HIS A 101 10.02 8.75 -9.42
N ARG A 102 8.84 8.27 -9.85
CA ARG A 102 8.68 7.01 -10.59
C ARG A 102 9.59 6.88 -11.81
N ARG A 103 9.91 7.99 -12.48
CA ARG A 103 10.78 8.01 -13.67
C ARG A 103 12.26 7.71 -13.37
N GLY A 104 12.70 7.88 -12.12
CA GLY A 104 14.08 7.68 -11.69
C GLY A 104 14.30 6.46 -10.78
N LEU A 105 13.26 5.66 -10.52
CA LEU A 105 13.33 4.51 -9.64
C LEU A 105 12.95 3.23 -10.39
N SER A 106 13.70 2.17 -10.17
CA SER A 106 13.27 0.84 -10.59
C SER A 106 12.25 0.28 -9.60
N VAL A 107 11.42 -0.67 -10.03
CA VAL A 107 10.45 -1.34 -9.14
C VAL A 107 11.16 -1.97 -7.92
N GLN A 108 12.38 -2.48 -8.10
CA GLN A 108 13.20 -3.08 -7.04
C GLN A 108 13.64 -2.08 -5.97
N ASP A 109 13.61 -0.78 -6.27
CA ASP A 109 13.95 0.30 -5.34
C ASP A 109 12.75 0.81 -4.55
N TYR A 110 11.53 0.35 -4.85
CA TYR A 110 10.33 0.83 -4.18
C TYR A 110 10.30 0.46 -2.69
N PRO A 111 10.61 -0.79 -2.28
CA PRO A 111 10.39 -1.20 -0.90
C PRO A 111 11.28 -0.48 0.12
N LEU A 112 10.81 -0.47 1.37
CA LEU A 112 11.60 -0.02 2.50
C LEU A 112 12.92 -0.83 2.60
N PRO A 113 14.01 -0.26 3.13
CA PRO A 113 15.30 -0.96 3.22
C PRO A 113 15.20 -2.35 3.89
N GLU A 114 14.41 -2.47 4.96
CA GLU A 114 14.14 -3.75 5.63
C GLU A 114 13.35 -4.75 4.77
N ALA A 115 12.44 -4.27 3.92
CA ALA A 115 11.69 -5.12 3.00
C ALA A 115 12.58 -5.57 1.83
N ARG A 116 13.46 -4.70 1.31
CA ARG A 116 14.42 -5.06 0.26
C ARG A 116 15.35 -6.19 0.70
N ARG A 117 15.86 -6.14 1.94
CA ARG A 117 16.71 -7.19 2.52
C ARG A 117 16.02 -8.56 2.63
N ARG A 118 14.68 -8.60 2.62
CA ARG A 118 13.91 -9.84 2.67
C ARG A 118 13.90 -10.57 1.33
N TRP A 119 14.11 -9.85 0.23
CA TRP A 119 13.99 -10.34 -1.15
C TRP A 119 15.30 -10.26 -1.94
N SER A 120 16.41 -9.90 -1.28
CA SER A 120 17.78 -9.90 -1.81
C SER A 120 18.46 -11.23 -1.54
#